data_AF-A0A519S4Q8-F1
#
_entry.id   AF-A0A519S4Q8-F1
#
_cell.length_a   1.000
_cell.length_b   1.000
_cell.length_c   1.000
_cell.angle_alpha   90.00
_cell.angle_beta   90.00
_cell.angle_gamma   90.00
#
_symmetry.space_group_name_H-M   'P 1'
#
loop_
_entity.id
_entity.type
_entity.pdbx_description
1 polymer ?
#
loop_
_entity_poly.entity_id
_entity_poly.type
_entity_poly.pdbx_seq_one_letter_code
_entity_poly.pdbx_strand_id
1 'polypeptide(L)'
;MALPASLFGWNFLCMSVLRTLLVFSVGVGGALASPAAHAQDAADCGPPLLPQMCVDFDASRSVDPAAGPVVYRWQMGDSTTLTGLTISHCYKRRARYQVVLDVLVPATGEVRQAEKTFEVDLVAQPVINFSLPTKTIRVGDAVAFDALDSGLPTCQNVLYIWDFRDGLTQQGRRIDHTFRKAGRYQVRLSLRGYGPGSCAASHCATQEVVVVQ
;
A
#
# COMPACT_ATOMS: atom_id res chain seq x y z
N MET A 1 -37.03 25.11 -19.71
CA MET A 1 -35.97 25.53 -20.65
C MET A 1 -34.69 24.85 -20.17
N ALA A 2 -34.37 23.68 -20.73
CA ALA A 2 -33.18 22.92 -20.38
C ALA A 2 -32.10 23.28 -21.40
N LEU A 3 -30.98 23.83 -20.93
CA LEU A 3 -29.82 24.12 -21.79
C LEU A 3 -29.05 22.82 -22.07
N PRO A 4 -28.46 22.67 -23.26
CA PRO A 4 -27.93 21.40 -23.73
C PRO A 4 -26.60 21.08 -23.05
N ALA A 5 -26.41 19.79 -22.75
CA ALA A 5 -25.10 19.22 -22.45
C ALA A 5 -24.27 19.24 -23.73
N SER A 6 -23.34 20.18 -23.86
CA SER A 6 -22.35 20.13 -24.94
C SER A 6 -20.99 20.70 -24.51
N LEU A 7 -20.00 19.81 -24.60
CA LEU A 7 -18.68 20.05 -25.16
C LEU A 7 -17.72 20.99 -24.39
N PHE A 8 -17.21 20.56 -23.25
CA PHE A 8 -15.87 21.01 -22.83
C PHE A 8 -15.08 19.81 -22.30
N GLY A 9 -14.07 19.41 -23.07
CA GLY A 9 -13.22 18.25 -22.82
C GLY A 9 -12.16 18.60 -21.77
N TRP A 10 -12.37 18.14 -20.55
CA TRP A 10 -11.36 18.19 -19.51
C TRP A 10 -10.45 16.97 -19.64
N ASN A 11 -9.22 17.19 -20.09
CA ASN A 11 -8.17 16.17 -20.08
C ASN A 11 -7.68 15.95 -18.64
N PHE A 12 -8.42 15.17 -17.88
CA PHE A 12 -8.01 14.72 -16.56
C PHE A 12 -6.92 13.65 -16.66
N LEU A 13 -5.65 14.06 -16.61
CA LEU A 13 -4.53 13.16 -16.33
C LEU A 13 -4.35 13.06 -14.81
N CYS A 14 -4.89 12.01 -14.18
CA CYS A 14 -4.49 11.63 -12.83
C CYS A 14 -3.99 10.20 -12.86
N MET A 15 -2.68 10.05 -12.99
CA MET A 15 -1.99 8.80 -12.73
C MET A 15 -0.61 9.17 -12.19
N SER A 16 -0.39 8.97 -10.90
CA SER A 16 0.95 8.66 -10.42
C SER A 16 0.84 7.85 -9.13
N VAL A 17 0.95 6.52 -9.27
CA VAL A 17 1.62 5.72 -8.26
C VAL A 17 3.10 6.06 -8.44
N LEU A 18 3.61 7.02 -7.67
CA LEU A 18 4.97 7.54 -7.85
C LEU A 18 5.98 6.40 -7.61
N ARG A 19 6.59 5.90 -8.70
CA ARG A 19 7.64 4.88 -8.68
C ARG A 19 8.99 5.61 -8.62
N THR A 20 9.76 5.31 -7.58
CA THR A 20 11.08 5.88 -7.29
C THR A 20 12.08 5.62 -8.42
N LEU A 21 12.89 6.63 -8.72
CA LEU A 21 13.98 6.60 -9.70
C LEU A 21 15.02 5.52 -9.34
N LEU A 22 15.28 4.59 -10.26
CA LEU A 22 16.42 3.67 -10.21
C LEU A 22 17.62 4.32 -10.90
N VAL A 23 18.68 4.58 -10.14
CA VAL A 23 20.01 4.87 -10.67
C VAL A 23 20.74 3.54 -10.83
N PHE A 24 21.01 3.14 -12.07
CA PHE A 24 21.89 2.00 -12.35
C PHE A 24 23.35 2.46 -12.34
N SER A 25 24.14 1.98 -11.38
CA SER A 25 25.59 1.97 -11.49
C SER A 25 26.05 0.57 -11.92
N VAL A 26 26.68 0.49 -13.09
CA VAL A 26 27.33 -0.72 -13.59
C VAL A 26 28.69 -0.83 -12.90
N GLY A 27 28.87 -1.87 -12.08
CA GLY A 27 30.17 -2.28 -11.56
C GLY A 27 30.52 -3.66 -12.09
N VAL A 28 31.47 -3.73 -13.03
CA VAL A 28 32.08 -5.00 -13.47
C VAL A 28 33.22 -5.34 -12.52
N GLY A 29 33.23 -6.56 -11.98
CA GLY A 29 34.36 -7.10 -11.21
C GLY A 29 34.09 -8.54 -10.82
N GLY A 30 34.81 -9.47 -11.44
CA GLY A 30 34.59 -10.90 -11.30
C GLY A 30 35.33 -11.57 -10.13
N ALA A 31 34.88 -12.80 -9.90
CA ALA A 31 35.62 -14.00 -9.52
C ALA A 31 35.48 -14.59 -8.09
N LEU A 32 35.28 -15.91 -8.16
CA LEU A 32 35.51 -17.01 -7.20
C LEU A 32 34.42 -17.37 -6.18
N ALA A 33 34.07 -18.66 -6.23
CA ALA A 33 32.96 -19.32 -5.57
C ALA A 33 33.21 -19.69 -4.10
N SER A 34 32.14 -19.73 -3.30
CA SER A 34 32.02 -20.61 -2.13
C SER A 34 30.54 -20.83 -1.72
N PRO A 35 30.22 -21.93 -1.02
CA PRO A 35 28.86 -22.45 -0.93
C PRO A 35 28.11 -21.78 0.23
N ALA A 36 27.32 -20.77 -0.09
CA ALA A 36 26.35 -20.20 0.84
C ALA A 36 25.03 -19.92 0.10
N ALA A 37 24.38 -21.00 -0.33
CA ALA A 37 22.99 -20.94 -0.76
C ALA A 37 22.07 -20.70 0.46
N HIS A 38 22.18 -19.54 1.12
CA HIS A 38 21.23 -19.08 2.15
C HIS A 38 21.21 -17.55 2.39
N ALA A 39 21.89 -16.74 1.56
CA ALA A 39 22.03 -15.30 1.83
C ALA A 39 21.67 -14.37 0.66
N GLN A 40 21.05 -14.85 -0.42
CA GLN A 40 20.83 -14.00 -1.61
C GLN A 40 19.39 -13.53 -1.87
N ASP A 41 18.38 -13.95 -1.09
CA ASP A 41 17.02 -13.39 -1.22
C ASP A 41 16.73 -12.24 -0.22
N ALA A 42 17.75 -11.74 0.48
CA ALA A 42 17.61 -10.71 1.51
C ALA A 42 17.74 -9.25 1.00
N ALA A 43 18.07 -9.04 -0.28
CA ALA A 43 18.70 -7.79 -0.72
C ALA A 43 17.78 -6.74 -1.37
N ASP A 44 16.52 -7.02 -1.70
CA ASP A 44 15.68 -5.95 -2.28
C ASP A 44 14.22 -6.06 -1.84
N CYS A 45 14.01 -5.80 -0.55
CA CYS A 45 12.70 -5.35 -0.12
C CYS A 45 12.46 -3.97 -0.76
N GLY A 46 11.71 -3.95 -1.85
CA GLY A 46 11.09 -2.71 -2.32
C GLY A 46 10.31 -2.02 -1.18
N PRO A 47 9.99 -0.73 -1.29
CA PRO A 47 9.34 0.02 -0.22
C PRO A 47 8.11 -0.75 0.28
N PRO A 48 7.90 -0.83 1.60
CA PRO A 48 6.78 -1.56 2.17
C PRO A 48 5.49 -1.08 1.50
N LEU A 49 4.78 -2.01 0.85
CA LEU A 49 3.46 -1.74 0.32
C LEU A 49 2.57 -1.44 1.52
N LEU A 50 2.17 -0.17 1.62
CA LEU A 50 1.76 0.48 2.85
C LEU A 50 0.82 -0.41 3.68
N PRO A 51 1.01 -0.46 5.02
CA PRO A 51 0.07 -1.11 5.93
C PRO A 51 -1.30 -0.40 5.97
N GLN A 52 -1.43 0.70 5.21
CA GLN A 52 -2.59 1.56 5.14
C GLN A 52 -2.95 1.72 3.67
N MET A 53 -4.18 1.37 3.31
CA MET A 53 -4.68 1.41 1.94
C MET A 53 -5.01 2.87 1.56
N CYS A 54 -3.97 3.69 1.50
CA CYS A 54 -4.05 5.12 1.26
C CYS A 54 -3.93 5.42 -0.24
N VAL A 55 -4.79 6.31 -0.72
CA VAL A 55 -4.80 6.79 -2.10
C VAL A 55 -4.79 8.31 -2.09
N ASP A 56 -3.89 8.89 -2.86
CA ASP A 56 -3.82 10.33 -3.07
C ASP A 56 -4.63 10.71 -4.31
N PHE A 57 -5.42 11.77 -4.19
CA PHE A 57 -6.21 12.34 -5.30
C PHE A 57 -5.77 13.77 -5.54
N ASP A 58 -5.57 14.10 -6.81
CA ASP A 58 -5.11 15.41 -7.25
C ASP A 58 -6.01 15.94 -8.37
N ALA A 59 -6.73 17.03 -8.08
CA ALA A 59 -7.54 17.77 -9.05
C ALA A 59 -6.84 19.03 -9.58
N SER A 60 -5.55 19.27 -9.29
CA SER A 60 -4.79 20.47 -9.70
C SER A 60 -4.77 20.71 -11.22
N ARG A 61 -4.92 19.65 -12.02
CA ARG A 61 -5.00 19.74 -13.49
C ARG A 61 -6.40 20.06 -14.01
N SER A 62 -7.35 20.22 -13.10
CA SER A 62 -8.74 20.52 -13.38
C SER A 62 -8.89 22.03 -13.26
N VAL A 63 -8.88 22.74 -14.39
CA VAL A 63 -8.99 24.19 -14.45
C VAL A 63 -10.21 24.58 -15.28
N ASP A 64 -11.16 25.31 -14.67
CA ASP A 64 -12.22 26.03 -15.39
C ASP A 64 -11.88 27.53 -15.29
N PRO A 65 -11.32 28.15 -16.33
CA PRO A 65 -11.03 29.58 -16.31
C PRO A 65 -12.28 30.45 -16.13
N ALA A 66 -13.48 29.92 -16.41
CA ALA A 66 -14.74 30.65 -16.33
C ALA A 66 -15.50 30.45 -15.00
N ALA A 67 -15.15 29.46 -14.18
CA ALA A 67 -15.91 29.13 -12.96
C ALA A 67 -15.57 29.98 -11.73
N GLY A 68 -14.52 30.81 -11.78
CA GLY A 68 -14.06 31.58 -10.62
C GLY A 68 -13.49 30.68 -9.50
N PRO A 69 -13.46 31.12 -8.23
CA PRO A 69 -13.01 30.30 -7.11
C PRO A 69 -13.93 29.10 -6.91
N VAL A 70 -13.37 27.88 -6.95
CA VAL A 70 -14.12 26.63 -6.76
C VAL A 70 -13.60 25.82 -5.57
N VAL A 71 -14.47 25.00 -5.01
CA VAL A 71 -14.16 24.05 -3.94
C VAL A 71 -14.39 22.64 -4.45
N TYR A 72 -13.36 21.80 -4.32
CA TYR A 72 -13.40 20.39 -4.68
C TYR A 72 -13.86 19.57 -3.48
N ARG A 73 -14.93 18.80 -3.65
CA ARG A 73 -15.49 17.89 -2.64
C ARG A 73 -15.44 16.47 -3.16
N TRP A 74 -14.79 15.61 -2.40
CA TRP A 74 -14.57 14.21 -2.73
C TRP A 74 -15.47 13.34 -1.86
N GLN A 75 -16.30 12.52 -2.48
CA GLN A 75 -17.06 11.47 -1.81
C GLN A 75 -16.30 10.15 -2.02
N MET A 76 -15.78 9.55 -0.95
CA MET A 76 -14.80 8.46 -1.06
C MET A 76 -15.40 7.07 -1.31
N GLY A 77 -16.73 6.95 -1.31
CA GLY A 77 -17.44 5.69 -1.45
C GLY A 77 -17.48 4.83 -0.17
N ASP A 78 -16.94 5.32 0.94
CA ASP A 78 -16.91 4.64 2.25
C ASP A 78 -17.58 5.44 3.37
N SER A 79 -18.53 6.31 2.99
CA SER A 79 -19.17 7.35 3.80
C SER A 79 -18.28 8.51 4.27
N THR A 80 -16.99 8.54 3.88
CA THR A 80 -16.12 9.70 4.10
C THR A 80 -16.31 10.73 2.99
N THR A 81 -16.35 12.00 3.39
CA THR A 81 -16.29 13.14 2.46
C THR A 81 -15.11 14.03 2.82
N LEU A 82 -14.30 14.41 1.84
CA LEU A 82 -13.14 15.27 2.00
C LEU A 82 -13.27 16.50 1.11
N THR A 83 -12.55 17.57 1.45
CA THR A 83 -12.50 18.79 0.64
C THR A 83 -11.05 19.22 0.45
N GLY A 84 -10.74 19.75 -0.72
CA GLY A 84 -9.40 20.20 -1.07
C GLY A 84 -9.01 19.84 -2.50
N LEU A 85 -8.08 20.62 -3.04
CA LEU A 85 -7.54 20.41 -4.39
C LEU A 85 -6.78 19.09 -4.51
N THR A 86 -6.02 18.77 -3.46
CA THR A 86 -5.28 17.53 -3.28
C THR A 86 -5.66 16.93 -1.94
N ILE A 87 -5.98 15.64 -1.90
CA ILE A 87 -6.36 14.92 -0.67
C ILE A 87 -5.63 13.57 -0.59
N SER A 88 -5.55 13.02 0.61
CA SER A 88 -5.13 11.64 0.86
C SER A 88 -6.20 10.96 1.70
N HIS A 89 -6.62 9.75 1.32
CA HIS A 89 -7.61 8.97 2.05
C HIS A 89 -7.17 7.52 2.24
N CYS A 90 -7.27 7.02 3.47
CA CYS A 90 -6.88 5.66 3.84
C CYS A 90 -8.11 4.81 4.15
N TYR A 91 -8.36 3.80 3.32
CA TYR A 91 -9.50 2.91 3.47
C TYR A 91 -9.27 1.85 4.57
N LYS A 92 -10.31 1.58 5.34
CA LYS A 92 -10.28 0.58 6.44
C LYS A 92 -10.52 -0.85 5.98
N ARG A 93 -11.14 -1.04 4.82
CA ARG A 93 -11.55 -2.37 4.33
C ARG A 93 -11.13 -2.55 2.88
N ARG A 94 -10.79 -3.79 2.53
CA ARG A 94 -10.59 -4.22 1.14
C ARG A 94 -11.93 -4.33 0.44
N ALA A 95 -12.16 -3.39 -0.46
CA ALA A 95 -13.31 -3.36 -1.32
C ALA A 95 -12.97 -2.58 -2.59
N ARG A 96 -13.91 -2.58 -3.53
CA ARG A 96 -13.93 -1.63 -4.63
C ARG A 96 -14.70 -0.41 -4.17
N TYR A 97 -14.10 0.76 -4.31
CA TYR A 97 -14.71 2.04 -3.93
C TYR A 97 -14.96 2.89 -5.16
N GLN A 98 -16.12 3.53 -5.18
CA GLN A 98 -16.47 4.53 -6.18
C GLN A 98 -16.24 5.90 -5.56
N VAL A 99 -15.22 6.61 -6.04
CA VAL A 99 -14.90 7.97 -5.59
C VAL A 99 -15.55 8.95 -6.55
N VAL A 100 -16.31 9.89 -6.01
CA VAL A 100 -17.02 10.92 -6.80
C VAL A 100 -16.44 12.29 -6.45
N LEU A 101 -16.06 13.04 -7.47
CA LEU A 101 -15.66 14.44 -7.35
C LEU A 101 -16.84 15.35 -7.69
N ASP A 102 -17.24 16.17 -6.73
CA ASP A 102 -18.12 17.31 -6.93
C ASP A 102 -17.29 18.60 -6.94
N VAL A 103 -17.64 19.51 -7.85
CA VAL A 103 -17.09 20.86 -7.86
C VAL A 103 -18.17 21.85 -7.42
N LEU A 104 -17.86 22.61 -6.37
CA LEU A 104 -18.75 23.62 -5.81
C LEU A 104 -18.26 25.00 -6.20
N VAL A 105 -19.17 25.86 -6.61
CA VAL A 105 -18.92 27.28 -6.91
C VAL A 105 -19.57 28.11 -5.80
N PRO A 106 -18.83 28.56 -4.77
CA PRO A 106 -19.43 29.23 -3.61
C PRO A 106 -20.16 30.53 -3.97
N ALA A 107 -19.70 31.23 -5.02
CA ALA A 107 -20.29 32.49 -5.46
C ALA A 107 -21.73 32.35 -5.97
N THR A 108 -22.08 31.21 -6.55
CA THR A 108 -23.42 30.93 -7.11
C THR A 108 -24.21 29.92 -6.27
N GLY A 109 -23.55 29.24 -5.32
CA GLY A 109 -24.12 28.09 -4.63
C GLY A 109 -24.32 26.87 -5.54
N GLU A 110 -23.81 26.92 -6.77
CA GLU A 110 -23.95 25.84 -7.75
C GLU A 110 -23.07 24.66 -7.33
N VAL A 111 -23.68 23.46 -7.36
CA VAL A 111 -22.98 22.20 -7.16
C VAL A 111 -23.00 21.45 -8.48
N ARG A 112 -21.85 21.36 -9.13
CA ARG A 112 -21.66 20.52 -10.30
C ARG A 112 -21.39 19.10 -9.81
N GLN A 113 -22.48 18.35 -9.68
CA GLN A 113 -22.49 16.99 -9.14
C GLN A 113 -21.83 16.01 -10.11
N ALA A 114 -21.07 15.05 -9.58
CA ALA A 114 -20.55 13.90 -10.31
C ALA A 114 -19.81 14.26 -11.61
N GLU A 115 -19.00 15.31 -11.59
CA GLU A 115 -18.19 15.70 -12.75
C GLU A 115 -17.24 14.56 -13.15
N LYS A 116 -16.75 13.82 -12.15
CA LYS A 116 -15.93 12.63 -12.39
C LYS A 116 -16.11 11.56 -11.33
N THR A 117 -16.08 10.31 -11.81
CA THR A 117 -16.08 9.11 -10.99
C THR A 117 -14.78 8.35 -11.20
N PHE A 118 -14.18 7.89 -10.11
CA PHE A 118 -12.97 7.07 -10.10
C PHE A 118 -13.27 5.73 -9.44
N GLU A 119 -12.73 4.65 -10.00
CA GLU A 119 -12.78 3.33 -9.37
C GLU A 119 -11.46 3.06 -8.65
N VAL A 120 -11.56 2.80 -7.36
CA VAL A 120 -10.43 2.39 -6.53
C VAL A 120 -10.60 0.92 -6.21
N ASP A 121 -9.86 0.05 -6.90
CA ASP A 121 -9.83 -1.39 -6.62
C ASP A 121 -8.71 -1.71 -5.63
N LEU A 122 -9.07 -1.89 -4.36
CA LEU A 122 -8.15 -2.30 -3.31
C LEU A 122 -8.15 -3.82 -3.08
N VAL A 123 -9.00 -4.56 -3.81
CA VAL A 123 -9.04 -6.03 -3.77
C VAL A 123 -7.91 -6.61 -4.59
N ALA A 124 -7.51 -5.93 -5.67
CA ALA A 124 -6.40 -6.34 -6.52
C ALA A 124 -5.01 -5.88 -6.04
N GLN A 125 -4.94 -5.05 -5.00
CA GLN A 125 -3.66 -4.51 -4.53
C GLN A 125 -2.90 -5.49 -3.63
N PRO A 126 -1.59 -5.65 -3.83
CA PRO A 126 -0.75 -6.38 -2.89
C PRO A 126 -0.68 -5.62 -1.57
N VAL A 127 -0.97 -6.31 -0.47
CA VAL A 127 -0.89 -5.75 0.90
C VAL A 127 -0.01 -6.67 1.72
N ILE A 128 0.96 -6.10 2.44
CA ILE A 128 1.75 -6.84 3.41
C ILE A 128 1.72 -6.12 4.74
N ASN A 129 1.09 -6.79 5.68
CA ASN A 129 0.98 -6.35 7.06
C ASN A 129 0.80 -7.57 7.96
N PHE A 130 1.20 -7.43 9.21
CA PHE A 130 0.92 -8.43 10.21
C PHE A 130 0.55 -7.81 11.55
N SER A 131 -0.16 -8.59 12.34
CA SER A 131 -0.57 -8.22 13.68
C SER A 131 -0.04 -9.20 14.70
N LEU A 132 0.08 -8.71 15.93
CA LEU A 132 0.46 -9.46 17.12
C LEU A 132 -0.27 -8.84 18.32
N PRO A 133 -0.55 -9.60 19.40
CA PRO A 133 -1.34 -9.11 20.54
C PRO A 133 -0.74 -7.88 21.23
N THR A 134 0.59 -7.81 21.30
CA THR A 134 1.34 -6.72 21.94
C THR A 134 2.70 -6.57 21.27
N LYS A 135 3.21 -5.34 21.18
CA LYS A 135 4.58 -5.07 20.69
C LYS A 135 5.66 -5.29 21.76
N THR A 136 5.26 -5.44 23.02
CA THR A 136 6.14 -5.73 24.15
C THR A 136 5.84 -7.13 24.66
N ILE A 137 6.84 -8.02 24.57
CA ILE A 137 6.74 -9.46 24.84
C ILE A 137 7.74 -9.83 25.94
N ARG A 138 7.47 -10.84 26.79
CA ARG A 138 8.47 -11.37 27.72
C ARG A 138 9.24 -12.54 27.11
N VAL A 139 10.50 -12.70 27.52
CA VAL A 139 11.30 -13.87 27.14
C VAL A 139 10.56 -15.15 27.55
N GLY A 140 10.48 -16.11 26.63
CA GLY A 140 9.82 -17.40 26.87
C GLY A 140 8.31 -17.42 26.58
N ASP A 141 7.66 -16.27 26.42
CA ASP A 141 6.26 -16.23 26.00
C ASP A 141 6.13 -16.64 24.52
N ALA A 142 5.17 -17.52 24.23
CA ALA A 142 4.74 -17.80 22.87
C ALA A 142 3.81 -16.69 22.38
N VAL A 143 4.15 -16.08 21.24
CA VAL A 143 3.37 -14.99 20.66
C VAL A 143 2.93 -15.35 19.25
N ALA A 144 1.63 -15.21 19.03
CA ALA A 144 1.01 -15.40 17.73
C ALA A 144 1.31 -14.21 16.82
N PHE A 145 1.85 -14.49 15.64
CA PHE A 145 1.98 -13.54 14.54
C PHE A 145 0.97 -13.91 13.45
N ASP A 146 0.20 -12.91 13.02
CA ASP A 146 -0.93 -13.11 12.11
C ASP A 146 -0.79 -12.22 10.87
N ALA A 147 -0.69 -12.87 9.71
CA ALA A 147 -0.64 -12.25 8.39
C ALA A 147 -1.90 -12.52 7.55
N LEU A 148 -3.07 -12.75 8.16
CA LEU A 148 -4.32 -13.00 7.44
C LEU A 148 -4.74 -11.83 6.55
N ASP A 149 -4.37 -10.61 6.93
CA ASP A 149 -4.60 -9.41 6.14
C ASP A 149 -3.57 -9.20 5.03
N SER A 150 -2.48 -9.98 5.01
CA SER A 150 -1.51 -9.96 3.91
C SER A 150 -1.95 -10.82 2.74
N GLY A 151 -1.69 -10.35 1.52
CA GLY A 151 -1.95 -11.11 0.30
C GLY A 151 -1.37 -10.46 -0.94
N LEU A 152 -1.12 -11.29 -1.94
CA LEU A 152 -0.74 -10.90 -3.30
C LEU A 152 -1.84 -11.39 -4.26
N PRO A 153 -2.93 -10.63 -4.48
CA PRO A 153 -4.12 -11.11 -5.19
C PRO A 153 -3.87 -11.55 -6.63
N THR A 154 -2.84 -10.99 -7.27
CA THR A 154 -2.43 -11.34 -8.64
C THR A 154 -1.53 -12.57 -8.72
N CYS A 155 -1.05 -13.07 -7.57
CA CYS A 155 -0.14 -14.19 -7.48
C CYS A 155 -0.85 -15.49 -7.09
N GLN A 156 -0.31 -16.62 -7.52
CA GLN A 156 -0.70 -17.95 -7.06
C GLN A 156 0.32 -18.48 -6.05
N ASN A 157 -0.07 -19.48 -5.26
CA ASN A 157 0.82 -20.19 -4.32
C ASN A 157 1.69 -19.28 -3.44
N VAL A 158 1.06 -18.25 -2.85
CA VAL A 158 1.78 -17.24 -2.05
C VAL A 158 2.37 -17.87 -0.79
N LEU A 159 3.69 -17.81 -0.68
CA LEU A 159 4.45 -18.26 0.49
C LEU A 159 4.64 -17.09 1.46
N TYR A 160 4.43 -17.36 2.76
CA TYR A 160 4.59 -16.40 3.85
C TYR A 160 5.83 -16.80 4.65
N ILE A 161 6.86 -15.96 4.63
CA ILE A 161 8.16 -16.22 5.25
C ILE A 161 8.39 -15.17 6.35
N TRP A 162 8.65 -15.65 7.56
CA TRP A 162 8.96 -14.85 8.73
C TRP A 162 10.44 -14.92 9.04
N ASP A 163 11.03 -13.77 9.32
CA ASP A 163 12.39 -13.62 9.84
C ASP A 163 12.32 -12.75 11.10
N PHE A 164 12.56 -13.38 12.26
CA PHE A 164 12.43 -12.73 13.57
C PHE A 164 13.68 -11.94 13.97
N ARG A 165 14.76 -12.02 13.19
CA ARG A 165 16.06 -11.41 13.51
C ARG A 165 16.68 -11.93 14.82
N ASP A 166 16.23 -13.08 15.30
CA ASP A 166 16.81 -13.80 16.44
C ASP A 166 17.61 -15.05 16.00
N GLY A 167 17.77 -15.23 14.68
CA GLY A 167 18.41 -16.38 14.06
C GLY A 167 17.43 -17.46 13.59
N LEU A 168 16.13 -17.29 13.81
CA LEU A 168 15.09 -18.22 13.36
C LEU A 168 14.24 -17.62 12.24
N THR A 169 13.83 -18.51 11.33
CA THR A 169 12.86 -18.23 10.27
C THR A 169 11.74 -19.25 10.30
N GLN A 170 10.52 -18.83 10.02
CA GLN A 170 9.36 -19.72 9.98
C GLN A 170 8.51 -19.45 8.73
N GLN A 171 7.63 -20.39 8.39
CA GLN A 171 6.71 -20.28 7.26
C GLN A 171 5.29 -20.52 7.72
N GLY A 172 4.35 -19.74 7.18
CA GLY A 172 2.92 -19.88 7.46
C GLY A 172 2.19 -18.54 7.54
N ARG A 173 0.87 -18.55 7.31
CA ARG A 173 0.03 -17.34 7.41
C ARG A 173 -0.19 -16.90 8.85
N ARG A 174 -0.25 -17.85 9.77
CA ARG A 174 -0.31 -17.64 11.22
C ARG A 174 0.67 -18.61 11.86
N ILE A 175 1.52 -18.09 12.73
CA ILE A 175 2.57 -18.85 13.41
C ILE A 175 2.66 -18.40 14.87
N ASP A 176 3.18 -19.27 15.73
CA ASP A 176 3.62 -18.89 17.07
C ASP A 176 5.16 -18.87 17.11
N HIS A 177 5.72 -17.83 17.71
CA HIS A 177 7.15 -17.67 17.92
C HIS A 177 7.47 -17.30 19.37
N THR A 178 8.61 -17.78 19.87
CA THR A 178 9.07 -17.52 21.24
C THR A 178 10.50 -16.98 21.21
N PHE A 179 10.67 -15.76 21.70
CA PHE A 179 11.99 -15.14 21.83
C PHE A 179 12.71 -15.65 23.08
N ARG A 180 13.97 -16.06 22.90
CA ARG A 180 14.81 -16.62 23.98
C ARG A 180 15.70 -15.59 24.67
N LYS A 181 15.79 -14.38 24.13
CA LYS A 181 16.63 -13.30 24.66
C LYS A 181 15.86 -11.98 24.61
N ALA A 182 16.08 -11.14 25.61
CA ALA A 182 15.57 -9.77 25.60
C ALA A 182 16.32 -8.95 24.52
N GLY A 183 15.62 -8.00 23.90
CA GLY A 183 16.16 -7.21 22.80
C GLY A 183 15.07 -6.54 21.97
N ARG A 184 15.49 -5.72 21.01
CA ARG A 184 14.61 -5.15 19.98
C ARG A 184 14.80 -5.92 18.69
N TYR A 185 13.72 -6.48 18.16
CA TYR A 185 13.72 -7.33 16.99
C TYR A 185 12.94 -6.68 15.86
N GLN A 186 13.57 -6.52 14.70
CA GLN A 186 12.93 -6.02 13.48
C GLN A 186 12.30 -7.19 12.73
N VAL A 187 11.17 -7.70 13.23
CA VAL A 187 10.48 -8.85 12.67
C VAL A 187 10.02 -8.52 11.26
N ARG A 188 10.38 -9.38 10.31
CA ARG A 188 10.09 -9.20 8.89
C ARG A 188 9.17 -10.31 8.39
N LEU A 189 8.09 -9.91 7.73
CA LEU A 189 7.24 -10.77 6.93
C LEU A 189 7.56 -10.54 5.45
N SER A 190 7.82 -11.60 4.71
CA SER A 190 8.01 -11.56 3.26
C SER A 190 6.98 -12.46 2.59
N LEU A 191 6.29 -11.96 1.57
CA LEU A 191 5.41 -12.76 0.72
C LEU A 191 6.10 -13.01 -0.62
N ARG A 192 6.08 -14.27 -1.04
CA ARG A 192 6.59 -14.70 -2.34
C ARG A 192 5.49 -15.40 -3.13
N GLY A 193 5.04 -14.77 -4.19
CA GLY A 193 4.08 -15.34 -5.13
C GLY A 193 4.77 -16.10 -6.26
N TYR A 194 4.03 -17.02 -6.88
CA TYR A 194 4.40 -17.68 -8.14
C TYR A 194 3.26 -17.51 -9.15
N GLY A 195 3.54 -17.42 -10.44
CA GLY A 195 2.49 -17.33 -11.47
C GLY A 195 2.91 -16.57 -12.72
N PRO A 196 2.06 -16.54 -13.77
CA PRO A 196 2.32 -15.77 -14.98
C PRO A 196 2.30 -14.25 -14.69
N GLY A 197 3.19 -13.48 -15.34
CA GLY A 197 3.36 -12.04 -15.10
C GLY A 197 4.39 -11.70 -14.02
N SER A 198 4.50 -10.42 -13.64
CA SER A 198 5.49 -9.87 -12.70
C SER A 198 5.28 -10.28 -11.22
N CYS A 199 4.73 -11.46 -10.97
CA CYS A 199 4.50 -12.05 -9.65
C CYS A 199 5.80 -12.38 -8.89
N ALA A 200 6.97 -12.19 -9.53
CA ALA A 200 8.29 -12.45 -8.97
C ALA A 200 8.79 -11.36 -8.00
N ALA A 201 8.04 -10.29 -7.77
CA ALA A 201 8.45 -9.28 -6.79
C ALA A 201 8.24 -9.80 -5.36
N SER A 202 9.33 -10.01 -4.63
CA SER A 202 9.28 -10.19 -3.19
C SER A 202 8.86 -8.88 -2.55
N HIS A 203 7.70 -8.90 -1.90
CA HIS A 203 7.24 -7.78 -1.11
C HIS A 203 7.43 -8.14 0.37
N CYS A 204 7.80 -7.16 1.20
CA CYS A 204 8.00 -7.40 2.62
C CYS A 204 7.50 -6.25 3.49
N ALA A 205 7.18 -6.55 4.73
CA ALA A 205 6.89 -5.58 5.78
C ALA A 205 7.74 -5.91 7.01
N THR A 206 8.20 -4.88 7.71
CA THR A 206 8.99 -5.02 8.93
C THR A 206 8.34 -4.24 10.06
N GLN A 207 8.30 -4.83 11.25
CA GLN A 207 7.83 -4.16 12.46
C GLN A 207 8.77 -4.43 13.62
N GLU A 208 9.06 -3.40 14.41
CA GLU A 208 9.81 -3.55 15.66
C GLU A 208 8.95 -4.22 16.75
N VAL A 209 9.56 -5.20 17.41
CA VAL A 209 9.05 -5.91 18.57
C VAL A 209 10.08 -5.80 19.70
N VAL A 210 9.63 -5.42 20.88
CA VAL A 210 10.47 -5.26 22.06
C VAL A 210 10.27 -6.47 22.97
N VAL A 211 11.34 -7.22 23.21
CA VAL A 211 11.34 -8.36 24.13
C VAL A 211 12.04 -7.92 25.41
N VAL A 212 11.31 -8.01 26.51
CA VAL A 212 11.80 -7.72 27.87
C VAL A 212 11.97 -9.02 28.64
N GLN A 213 12.69 -8.96 29.76
CA GLN A 213 12.76 -10.11 30.67
C GLN A 213 11.40 -10.39 31.34
#